data_AF-A0A2H9LK76-F1
#
_entry.id   AF-A0A2H9LK76-F1
#
_cell.length_a   1.000
_cell.length_b   1.000
_cell.length_c   1.000
_cell.angle_alpha   90.00
_cell.angle_beta   90.00
_cell.angle_gamma   90.00
#
_symmetry.space_group_name_H-M   'P 1'
#
loop_
_entity.id
_entity.type
_entity.pdbx_description
1 polymer ?
#
loop_
_entity_poly.entity_id
_entity_poly.type
_entity_poly.pdbx_seq_one_letter_code
_entity_poly.pdbx_strand_id
1 'polypeptide(L)'
;MSNKGSLFPENGVQPQMRRPWRNKWFILSLTIIILVPLILLVTLRIDYGGREDQVLRYFSQQAGMPEVFAELETRTPNDSIVLCWWDYGRAVRQWSHREVIEAYPSRDIWQSIGSSRDPIYGLETQIFGTWGSSEKIHDIARIFMLPEDQSLPIMRSYNVSFVLVFVPDELQKFSWIAKIAGYNESDYLTASGTDYQPTAAGSQVTLLRLLFDDTLHPALFTKLYDNGKGKIYRVDYP
;
A
#
# COMPACT_ATOMS: atom_id res chain seq x y z
N MET A 1 77.77 -8.23 -68.23
CA MET A 1 77.45 -9.30 -67.25
C MET A 1 77.05 -8.60 -65.96
N SER A 2 75.75 -8.50 -65.66
CA SER A 2 75.02 -9.39 -64.73
C SER A 2 75.62 -9.30 -63.31
N ASN A 3 74.89 -8.91 -62.25
CA ASN A 3 73.68 -9.57 -61.77
C ASN A 3 72.97 -8.74 -60.66
N LYS A 4 71.73 -9.14 -60.41
CA LYS A 4 70.64 -8.64 -59.57
C LYS A 4 70.89 -8.58 -58.06
N GLY A 5 70.17 -7.66 -57.40
CA GLY A 5 69.05 -8.03 -56.50
C GLY A 5 69.22 -7.87 -54.97
N SER A 6 68.06 -7.67 -54.31
CA SER A 6 67.74 -7.67 -52.86
C SER A 6 67.55 -6.25 -52.28
N LEU A 7 66.36 -5.62 -52.19
CA LEU A 7 65.07 -6.02 -51.58
C LEU A 7 65.19 -6.46 -50.10
N PHE A 8 65.28 -5.49 -49.19
CA PHE A 8 65.04 -5.69 -47.75
C PHE A 8 63.58 -5.33 -47.40
N PRO A 9 62.88 -6.13 -46.57
CA PRO A 9 61.49 -5.88 -46.21
C PRO A 9 61.37 -4.95 -45.00
N GLU A 10 60.44 -3.99 -45.09
CA GLU A 10 59.86 -3.28 -43.95
C GLU A 10 58.99 -4.24 -43.12
N ASN A 11 59.52 -4.69 -41.98
CA ASN A 11 58.71 -5.41 -40.99
C ASN A 11 58.06 -4.39 -40.05
N GLY A 12 56.92 -3.84 -40.48
CA GLY A 12 56.01 -3.09 -39.61
C GLY A 12 55.39 -4.02 -38.56
N VAL A 13 55.91 -3.97 -37.33
CA VAL A 13 55.28 -4.62 -36.17
C VAL A 13 54.05 -3.80 -35.78
N GLN A 14 52.86 -4.21 -36.23
CA GLN A 14 51.62 -3.67 -35.68
C GLN A 14 51.51 -4.11 -34.21
N PRO A 15 51.31 -3.19 -33.26
CA PRO A 15 51.06 -3.57 -31.87
C PRO A 15 49.76 -4.35 -31.83
N GLN A 16 49.85 -5.65 -31.54
CA GLN A 16 48.68 -6.45 -31.19
C GLN A 16 48.07 -5.82 -29.93
N MET A 17 47.04 -5.00 -30.12
CA MET A 17 46.11 -4.65 -29.05
C MET A 17 45.50 -5.95 -28.54
N ARG A 18 46.09 -6.51 -27.48
CA ARG A 18 45.50 -7.62 -26.73
C ARG A 18 44.16 -7.12 -26.21
N ARG A 19 43.08 -7.50 -26.89
CA ARG A 19 41.71 -7.16 -26.48
C ARG A 19 41.55 -7.59 -25.02
N PRO A 20 41.35 -6.65 -24.07
CA PRO A 20 41.39 -6.93 -22.62
C PRO A 20 40.35 -7.96 -22.18
N TRP A 21 39.34 -8.18 -23.01
CA TRP A 21 38.19 -9.07 -22.82
C TRP A 21 38.53 -10.58 -22.86
N ARG A 22 39.75 -11.00 -23.28
CA ARG A 22 40.17 -12.42 -23.28
C ARG A 22 40.89 -12.87 -22.00
N ASN A 23 41.15 -11.97 -21.05
CA ASN A 23 41.76 -12.36 -19.78
C ASN A 23 40.72 -13.03 -18.88
N LYS A 24 40.92 -14.30 -18.53
CA LYS A 24 40.02 -15.04 -17.62
C LYS A 24 39.81 -14.30 -16.29
N TRP A 25 40.81 -13.56 -15.82
CA TRP A 25 40.71 -12.73 -14.62
C TRP A 25 39.79 -11.51 -14.80
N PHE A 26 39.78 -10.90 -15.98
CA PHE A 26 38.88 -9.78 -16.28
C PHE A 26 37.41 -10.26 -16.32
N ILE A 27 37.15 -11.40 -16.97
CA ILE A 27 35.82 -12.02 -16.99
C ILE A 27 35.39 -12.40 -15.58
N LEU A 28 36.27 -13.03 -14.79
CA LEU A 28 35.96 -13.41 -13.41
C LEU A 28 35.64 -12.18 -12.53
N SER A 29 36.46 -11.13 -12.59
CA SER A 29 36.21 -9.88 -11.86
C SER A 29 34.90 -9.24 -12.28
N LEU A 30 34.61 -9.16 -13.57
CA LEU A 30 33.35 -8.61 -14.08
C LEU A 30 32.15 -9.44 -13.62
N THR A 31 32.25 -10.77 -13.66
CA THR A 31 31.20 -11.66 -13.14
C THR A 31 30.97 -11.43 -11.67
N ILE A 32 32.01 -11.32 -10.83
CA ILE A 32 31.86 -11.04 -9.40
C ILE A 32 31.19 -9.68 -9.17
N ILE A 33 31.63 -8.65 -9.90
CA ILE A 33 31.09 -7.29 -9.81
C ILE A 33 29.60 -7.24 -10.16
N ILE A 34 29.12 -8.10 -11.06
CA ILE A 34 27.69 -8.14 -11.44
C ILE A 34 26.90 -9.06 -10.51
N LEU A 35 27.44 -10.23 -10.19
CA LEU A 35 26.70 -11.32 -9.57
C LEU A 35 26.55 -11.12 -8.06
N VAL A 36 27.53 -10.48 -7.39
CA VAL A 36 27.44 -10.15 -5.96
C VAL A 36 26.34 -9.12 -5.69
N PRO A 37 26.25 -7.97 -6.40
CA PRO A 37 25.13 -7.05 -6.23
C PRO A 37 23.78 -7.67 -6.61
N LEU A 38 23.74 -8.53 -7.63
CA LEU A 38 22.51 -9.21 -8.02
C LEU A 38 21.99 -10.14 -6.91
N ILE A 39 22.86 -10.96 -6.32
CA ILE A 39 22.51 -11.82 -5.19
C ILE A 39 22.03 -10.95 -4.02
N LEU A 40 22.74 -9.87 -3.71
CA LEU A 40 22.35 -8.94 -2.64
C LEU A 40 20.96 -8.34 -2.89
N LEU A 41 20.66 -7.90 -4.11
CA LEU A 41 19.34 -7.37 -4.48
C LEU A 41 18.24 -8.43 -4.37
N VAL A 42 18.52 -9.67 -4.76
CA VAL A 42 17.57 -10.78 -4.61
C VAL A 42 17.28 -11.08 -3.13
N THR A 43 18.32 -11.15 -2.29
CA THR A 43 18.13 -11.37 -0.85
C THR A 43 17.34 -10.23 -0.20
N LEU A 44 17.66 -8.97 -0.55
CA LEU A 44 16.91 -7.82 -0.06
C LEU A 44 15.44 -7.85 -0.52
N ARG A 45 15.17 -8.27 -1.76
CA ARG A 45 13.79 -8.40 -2.26
C ARG A 45 12.99 -9.48 -1.55
N ILE A 46 13.62 -10.62 -1.23
CA ILE A 46 13.00 -11.72 -0.48
C ILE A 46 12.69 -11.25 0.95
N ASP A 47 13.66 -10.65 1.63
CA ASP A 47 13.47 -10.12 2.98
C ASP A 47 12.36 -9.05 3.01
N TYR A 48 12.34 -8.16 2.02
CA TYR A 48 11.28 -7.16 1.87
C TYR A 48 9.90 -7.80 1.71
N GLY A 49 9.78 -8.86 0.88
CA GLY A 49 8.51 -9.59 0.72
C GLY A 49 8.01 -10.18 2.05
N GLY A 50 8.92 -10.76 2.85
CA GLY A 50 8.58 -11.26 4.18
C GLY A 50 8.12 -10.16 5.16
N ARG A 51 8.59 -8.92 5.00
CA ARG A 51 8.12 -7.76 5.78
C ARG A 51 6.77 -7.25 5.30
N GLU A 52 6.51 -7.26 4.00
CA GLU A 52 5.20 -6.88 3.43
C GLU A 52 4.08 -7.78 3.97
N ASP A 53 4.36 -9.06 4.18
CA ASP A 53 3.42 -10.01 4.78
C ASP A 53 3.18 -9.78 6.28
N GLN A 54 3.95 -8.91 6.95
CA GLN A 54 3.73 -8.60 8.37
C GLN A 54 2.41 -7.88 8.62
N VAL A 55 1.92 -7.07 7.67
CA VAL A 55 0.61 -6.40 7.78
C VAL A 55 -0.51 -7.43 7.81
N LEU A 56 -0.44 -8.43 6.92
CA LEU A 56 -1.38 -9.55 6.91
C LEU A 56 -1.23 -10.40 8.17
N ARG A 57 -0.01 -10.65 8.63
CA ARG A 57 0.20 -11.37 9.90
C ARG A 57 -0.38 -10.62 11.09
N TYR A 58 -0.21 -9.29 11.13
CA TYR A 58 -0.81 -8.44 12.16
C TYR A 58 -2.33 -8.64 12.19
N PHE A 59 -3.02 -8.50 11.06
CA PHE A 59 -4.47 -8.71 11.00
C PHE A 59 -4.87 -10.15 11.38
N SER A 60 -4.06 -11.16 11.02
CA SER A 60 -4.37 -12.56 11.35
C SER A 60 -4.29 -12.86 12.85
N GLN A 61 -3.52 -12.06 13.59
CA GLN A 61 -3.32 -12.21 15.03
C GLN A 61 -4.30 -11.36 15.85
N GLN A 62 -4.96 -10.37 15.24
CA GLN A 62 -5.95 -9.55 15.91
C GLN A 62 -7.26 -10.33 16.11
N ALA A 63 -7.70 -10.45 17.36
CA ALA A 63 -8.96 -11.12 17.68
C ALA A 63 -10.12 -10.47 16.92
N GLY A 64 -10.93 -11.29 16.25
CA GLY A 64 -12.13 -10.88 15.52
C GLY A 64 -11.90 -10.35 14.10
N MET A 65 -10.69 -9.90 13.73
CA MET A 65 -10.44 -9.40 12.36
C MET A 65 -10.53 -10.49 11.29
N PRO A 66 -9.92 -11.70 11.45
CA PRO A 66 -10.02 -12.76 10.44
C PRO A 66 -11.47 -13.18 10.17
N GLU A 67 -12.29 -13.21 11.22
CA GLU A 67 -13.72 -13.53 11.12
C GLU A 67 -14.45 -12.49 10.27
N VAL A 68 -14.17 -11.20 10.44
CA VAL A 68 -14.78 -10.12 9.64
C VAL A 68 -14.44 -10.28 8.16
N PHE A 69 -13.18 -10.63 7.83
CA PHE A 69 -12.80 -10.88 6.44
C PHE A 69 -13.49 -12.12 5.85
N ALA A 70 -13.67 -13.19 6.63
CA ALA A 70 -14.43 -14.36 6.20
C ALA A 70 -15.92 -14.01 5.99
N GLU A 71 -16.51 -13.23 6.90
CA GLU A 71 -17.91 -12.80 6.80
C GLU A 71 -18.12 -11.81 5.64
N LEU A 72 -17.11 -11.02 5.29
CA LEU A 72 -17.14 -10.19 4.09
C LEU A 72 -17.23 -11.06 2.83
N GLU A 73 -16.49 -12.16 2.75
CA GLU A 73 -16.58 -13.11 1.64
C GLU A 73 -17.96 -13.77 1.56
N THR A 74 -18.52 -14.23 2.68
CA THR A 74 -19.78 -14.98 2.66
C THR A 74 -20.99 -14.10 2.37
N ARG A 75 -20.95 -12.81 2.74
CA ARG A 75 -22.10 -11.90 2.67
C ARG A 75 -22.15 -11.01 1.44
N THR A 76 -21.06 -10.91 0.68
CA THR A 76 -20.98 -9.99 -0.46
C THR A 76 -20.77 -10.74 -1.77
N PRO A 77 -21.23 -10.23 -2.93
CA PRO A 77 -20.91 -10.80 -4.24
C PRO A 77 -19.42 -10.71 -4.59
N ASN A 78 -18.92 -11.65 -5.39
CA ASN A 78 -17.50 -11.75 -5.77
C ASN A 78 -16.95 -10.55 -6.55
N ASP A 79 -17.79 -9.84 -7.29
CA ASP A 79 -17.45 -8.67 -8.10
C ASP A 79 -17.61 -7.35 -7.33
N SER A 80 -17.90 -7.41 -6.03
CA SER A 80 -18.12 -6.21 -5.24
C SER A 80 -16.82 -5.47 -4.94
N ILE A 81 -16.93 -4.14 -4.98
CA ILE A 81 -15.87 -3.21 -4.57
C ILE A 81 -16.18 -2.74 -3.16
N VAL A 82 -15.22 -2.95 -2.27
CA VAL A 82 -15.29 -2.63 -0.85
C VAL A 82 -14.46 -1.38 -0.60
N LEU A 83 -15.08 -0.37 0.03
CA LEU A 83 -14.38 0.75 0.61
C LEU A 83 -13.84 0.34 1.98
N CYS A 84 -12.54 0.51 2.17
CA CYS A 84 -11.86 0.38 3.46
C CYS A 84 -10.64 1.30 3.44
N TRP A 85 -10.03 1.53 4.60
CA TRP A 85 -8.70 2.14 4.62
C TRP A 85 -7.69 1.26 3.86
N TRP A 86 -6.75 1.90 3.15
CA TRP A 86 -5.89 1.24 2.15
C TRP A 86 -5.05 0.09 2.73
N ASP A 87 -4.74 0.14 4.03
CA ASP A 87 -3.92 -0.89 4.69
C ASP A 87 -4.66 -2.22 4.84
N TYR A 88 -5.99 -2.21 4.93
CA TYR A 88 -6.82 -3.42 4.89
C TYR A 88 -6.99 -3.97 3.48
N GLY A 89 -6.73 -3.17 2.44
CA GLY A 89 -7.07 -3.51 1.07
C GLY A 89 -6.43 -4.80 0.56
N ARG A 90 -5.20 -5.11 1.00
CA ARG A 90 -4.56 -6.41 0.70
C ARG A 90 -5.27 -7.58 1.37
N ALA A 91 -5.69 -7.44 2.63
CA ALA A 91 -6.41 -8.49 3.34
C ALA A 91 -7.78 -8.74 2.71
N VAL A 92 -8.50 -7.67 2.33
CA VAL A 92 -9.77 -7.78 1.60
C VAL A 92 -9.60 -8.56 0.29
N ARG A 93 -8.56 -8.23 -0.51
CA ARG A 93 -8.29 -8.95 -1.76
C ARG A 93 -7.90 -10.41 -1.54
N GLN A 94 -7.01 -10.68 -0.59
CA GLN A 94 -6.42 -12.00 -0.41
C GLN A 94 -7.29 -12.97 0.39
N TRP A 95 -8.06 -12.46 1.34
CA TRP A 95 -8.82 -13.30 2.27
C TRP A 95 -10.32 -13.26 2.00
N SER A 96 -10.85 -12.10 1.59
CA SER A 96 -12.28 -11.96 1.27
C SER A 96 -12.58 -12.09 -0.22
N HIS A 97 -11.54 -12.15 -1.07
CA HIS A 97 -11.65 -12.21 -2.52
C HIS A 97 -12.55 -11.10 -3.10
N ARG A 98 -12.42 -9.87 -2.58
CA ARG A 98 -13.13 -8.67 -3.06
C ARG A 98 -12.16 -7.62 -3.57
N GLU A 99 -12.65 -6.79 -4.48
CA GLU A 99 -11.89 -5.65 -4.94
C GLU A 99 -12.00 -4.47 -3.97
N VAL A 100 -11.00 -3.61 -4.00
CA VAL A 100 -10.94 -2.38 -3.22
C VAL A 100 -10.52 -1.22 -4.11
N ILE A 101 -10.81 0.00 -3.68
CA ILE A 101 -10.38 1.21 -4.38
C ILE A 101 -8.85 1.22 -4.52
N GLU A 102 -8.16 1.03 -3.40
CA GLU A 102 -6.69 0.97 -3.32
C GLU A 102 -6.25 0.03 -2.18
N ALA A 103 -5.18 -0.74 -2.41
CA ALA A 103 -4.64 -1.72 -1.46
C ALA A 103 -3.19 -1.40 -1.04
N TYR A 104 -2.61 -0.35 -1.58
CA TYR A 104 -1.21 0.02 -1.37
C TYR A 104 -1.09 1.50 -1.01
N PRO A 105 -0.10 1.89 -0.21
CA PRO A 105 0.11 3.29 0.11
C PRO A 105 0.57 4.06 -1.13
N SER A 106 0.35 5.37 -1.15
CA SER A 106 0.94 6.26 -2.16
C SER A 106 2.23 6.89 -1.62
N ARG A 107 3.08 7.34 -2.56
CA ARG A 107 4.41 7.88 -2.22
C ARG A 107 4.33 9.16 -1.38
N ASP A 108 3.33 10.00 -1.61
CA ASP A 108 3.14 11.28 -0.93
C ASP A 108 2.69 11.10 0.53
N ILE A 109 1.89 10.07 0.83
CA ILE A 109 1.47 9.80 2.21
C ILE A 109 2.49 8.96 2.97
N TRP A 110 3.43 8.29 2.29
CA TRP A 110 4.38 7.36 2.91
C TRP A 110 5.13 7.98 4.10
N GLN A 111 5.62 9.20 3.94
CA GLN A 111 6.38 9.92 4.97
C GLN A 111 5.55 10.29 6.20
N SER A 112 4.21 10.20 6.10
CA SER A 112 3.29 10.44 7.21
C SER A 112 2.96 9.16 7.98
N ILE A 113 3.33 7.97 7.49
CA ILE A 113 3.03 6.69 8.14
C ILE A 113 4.12 6.33 9.14
N GLY A 114 3.75 5.78 10.30
CA GLY A 114 4.69 5.41 11.37
C GLY A 114 5.82 4.46 10.96
N SER A 115 5.61 3.62 9.94
CA SER A 115 6.61 2.69 9.40
C SER A 115 7.73 3.38 8.60
N SER A 116 7.53 4.60 8.11
CA SER A 116 8.58 5.37 7.40
C SER A 116 9.71 5.87 8.31
N ARG A 117 9.58 5.67 9.64
CA ARG A 117 10.55 6.12 10.64
C ARG A 117 11.81 5.26 10.70
N ASP A 118 11.81 4.06 10.11
CA ASP A 118 13.01 3.25 9.92
C ASP A 118 13.66 3.60 8.56
N PRO A 119 14.89 4.15 8.54
CA PRO A 119 15.54 4.59 7.31
C PRO A 119 15.91 3.44 6.38
N ILE A 120 16.22 2.24 6.90
CA ILE A 120 16.55 1.07 6.08
C ILE A 120 15.28 0.56 5.41
N TYR A 121 14.21 0.42 6.19
CA TYR A 121 12.91 0.02 5.66
C TYR A 121 12.38 1.03 4.65
N GLY A 122 12.53 2.34 4.91
CA GLY A 122 12.13 3.39 3.98
C GLY A 122 12.85 3.31 2.62
N LEU A 123 14.15 3.00 2.61
CA LEU A 123 14.91 2.80 1.37
C LEU A 123 14.45 1.55 0.62
N GLU A 124 14.28 0.43 1.32
CA GLU A 124 13.79 -0.82 0.72
C GLU A 124 12.39 -0.63 0.11
N THR A 125 11.47 0.03 0.81
CA THR A 125 10.12 0.33 0.27
C THR A 125 10.20 1.23 -0.95
N GLN A 126 11.12 2.21 -1.00
CA GLN A 126 11.30 3.04 -2.20
C GLN A 126 11.76 2.24 -3.42
N ILE A 127 12.59 1.21 -3.22
CA ILE A 127 13.17 0.39 -4.29
C ILE A 127 12.23 -0.76 -4.69
N PHE A 128 11.65 -1.45 -3.73
CA PHE A 128 10.92 -2.71 -3.93
C PHE A 128 9.41 -2.62 -3.64
N GLY A 129 8.94 -1.51 -3.06
CA GLY A 129 7.55 -1.36 -2.66
C GLY A 129 6.58 -1.24 -3.82
N THR A 130 5.40 -1.80 -3.63
CA THR A 130 4.25 -1.59 -4.50
C THR A 130 3.54 -0.31 -4.06
N TRP A 131 3.27 0.59 -5.00
CA TRP A 131 2.70 1.90 -4.72
C TRP A 131 1.32 2.03 -5.34
N GLY A 132 0.37 2.52 -4.55
CA GLY A 132 -0.98 2.86 -4.96
C GLY A 132 -1.09 4.25 -5.57
N SER A 133 -2.28 4.58 -6.07
CA SER A 133 -2.60 5.92 -6.58
C SER A 133 -2.79 6.91 -5.43
N SER A 134 -2.05 8.03 -5.47
CA SER A 134 -2.25 9.14 -4.54
C SER A 134 -3.68 9.68 -4.62
N GLU A 135 -4.19 9.92 -5.82
CA GLU A 135 -5.56 10.41 -6.03
C GLU A 135 -6.60 9.52 -5.34
N LYS A 136 -6.49 8.20 -5.51
CA LYS A 136 -7.41 7.25 -4.89
C LYS A 136 -7.36 7.26 -3.37
N ILE A 137 -6.17 7.40 -2.77
CA ILE A 137 -6.03 7.45 -1.31
C ILE A 137 -6.59 8.74 -0.75
N HIS A 138 -6.36 9.86 -1.43
CA HIS A 138 -6.97 11.14 -1.07
C HIS A 138 -8.49 11.08 -1.19
N ASP A 139 -9.03 10.41 -2.21
CA ASP A 139 -10.46 10.18 -2.34
C ASP A 139 -11.02 9.28 -1.23
N ILE A 140 -10.33 8.18 -0.87
CA ILE A 140 -10.72 7.34 0.27
C ILE A 140 -10.78 8.17 1.56
N ALA A 141 -9.73 8.96 1.83
CA ALA A 141 -9.68 9.82 3.01
C ALA A 141 -10.81 10.86 2.99
N ARG A 142 -11.07 11.46 1.81
CA ARG A 142 -12.14 12.44 1.63
C ARG A 142 -13.52 11.81 1.84
N ILE A 143 -13.78 10.63 1.28
CA ILE A 143 -15.01 9.86 1.51
C ILE A 143 -15.23 9.66 3.02
N PHE A 144 -14.20 9.33 3.77
CA PHE A 144 -14.31 9.13 5.22
C PHE A 144 -14.58 10.42 5.99
N MET A 145 -14.09 11.55 5.51
CA MET A 145 -14.20 12.86 6.17
C MET A 145 -15.37 13.73 5.68
N LEU A 146 -16.06 13.34 4.61
CA LEU A 146 -17.25 14.04 4.11
C LEU A 146 -18.54 13.49 4.75
N PRO A 147 -19.62 14.29 4.79
CA PRO A 147 -20.97 13.81 5.06
C PRO A 147 -21.41 12.74 4.06
N GLU A 148 -22.28 11.82 4.50
CA GLU A 148 -22.66 10.62 3.72
C GLU A 148 -23.19 10.97 2.31
N ASP A 149 -24.02 12.01 2.19
CA ASP A 149 -24.60 12.49 0.94
C ASP A 149 -23.54 13.03 -0.04
N GLN A 150 -22.46 13.61 0.49
CA GLN A 150 -21.33 14.13 -0.29
C GLN A 150 -20.29 13.04 -0.60
N SER A 151 -20.21 12.00 0.23
CA SER A 151 -19.35 10.83 0.02
C SER A 151 -19.87 9.91 -1.07
N LEU A 152 -21.20 9.73 -1.16
CA LEU A 152 -21.84 8.82 -2.11
C LEU A 152 -21.44 9.07 -3.58
N PRO A 153 -21.41 10.30 -4.12
CA PRO A 153 -20.96 10.53 -5.49
C PRO A 153 -19.55 10.00 -5.79
N ILE A 154 -18.62 10.12 -4.83
CA ILE A 154 -17.25 9.62 -4.97
C ILE A 154 -17.23 8.10 -4.87
N MET A 155 -17.95 7.52 -3.90
CA MET A 155 -18.13 6.06 -3.81
C MET A 155 -18.70 5.48 -5.12
N ARG A 156 -19.68 6.18 -5.71
CA ARG A 156 -20.34 5.80 -6.97
C ARG A 156 -19.37 5.84 -8.15
N SER A 157 -18.46 6.82 -8.23
CA SER A 157 -17.46 6.85 -9.32
C SER A 157 -16.48 5.67 -9.27
N TYR A 158 -16.32 5.04 -8.10
CA TYR A 158 -15.54 3.82 -7.93
C TYR A 158 -16.38 2.53 -7.91
N ASN A 159 -17.70 2.61 -8.13
CA ASN A 159 -18.64 1.49 -8.01
C ASN A 159 -18.56 0.74 -6.67
N VAL A 160 -18.33 1.47 -5.57
CA VAL A 160 -18.30 0.89 -4.22
C VAL A 160 -19.68 0.35 -3.87
N SER A 161 -19.77 -0.89 -3.41
CA SER A 161 -21.03 -1.51 -2.98
C SER A 161 -21.08 -1.78 -1.47
N PHE A 162 -19.92 -1.91 -0.83
CA PHE A 162 -19.81 -2.20 0.59
C PHE A 162 -18.74 -1.36 1.26
N VAL A 163 -18.86 -1.17 2.57
CA VAL A 163 -17.84 -0.52 3.40
C VAL A 163 -17.43 -1.47 4.52
N LEU A 164 -16.14 -1.54 4.77
CA LEU A 164 -15.53 -2.28 5.87
C LEU A 164 -14.78 -1.29 6.77
N VAL A 165 -15.12 -1.30 8.06
CA VAL A 165 -14.51 -0.45 9.09
C VAL A 165 -14.10 -1.28 10.31
N PHE A 166 -13.06 -0.85 11.03
CA PHE A 166 -12.51 -1.55 12.20
C PHE A 166 -12.35 -0.64 13.42
N VAL A 167 -12.86 -1.09 14.57
CA VAL A 167 -12.75 -0.42 15.87
C VAL A 167 -11.85 -1.23 16.81
N PRO A 168 -10.88 -0.61 17.51
CA PRO A 168 -10.55 0.82 17.54
C PRO A 168 -9.48 1.23 16.51
N ASP A 169 -9.11 0.35 15.59
CA ASP A 169 -7.93 0.52 14.72
C ASP A 169 -8.05 1.77 13.83
N GLU A 170 -9.23 2.06 13.26
CA GLU A 170 -9.45 3.29 12.48
C GLU A 170 -9.56 4.55 13.35
N LEU A 171 -9.98 4.44 14.61
CA LEU A 171 -9.97 5.58 15.54
C LEU A 171 -8.53 6.03 15.84
N GLN A 172 -7.60 5.08 15.98
CA GLN A 172 -6.18 5.37 16.17
C GLN A 172 -5.53 5.99 14.92
N LYS A 173 -6.08 5.67 13.74
CA LYS A 173 -5.61 6.19 12.44
C LYS A 173 -6.33 7.45 12.00
N PHE A 174 -7.36 7.89 12.74
CA PHE A 174 -8.23 8.98 12.35
C PHE A 174 -7.45 10.28 12.08
N SER A 175 -6.43 10.59 12.87
CA SER A 175 -5.59 11.78 12.65
C SER A 175 -4.89 11.77 11.29
N TRP A 176 -4.42 10.61 10.84
CA TRP A 176 -3.82 10.46 9.51
C TRP A 176 -4.86 10.61 8.40
N ILE A 177 -6.04 10.00 8.58
CA ILE A 177 -7.15 10.10 7.62
C ILE A 177 -7.59 11.56 7.46
N ALA A 178 -7.84 12.26 8.57
CA ALA A 178 -8.22 13.67 8.57
C ALA A 178 -7.15 14.54 7.89
N LYS A 179 -5.88 14.35 8.25
CA LYS A 179 -4.76 15.10 7.68
C LYS A 179 -4.62 14.90 6.17
N ILE A 180 -4.73 13.65 5.69
CA ILE A 180 -4.66 13.33 4.26
C ILE A 180 -5.82 13.98 3.51
N ALA A 181 -7.01 14.00 4.10
CA ALA A 181 -8.17 14.69 3.55
C ALA A 181 -8.11 16.22 3.65
N GLY A 182 -7.07 16.80 4.28
CA GLY A 182 -6.88 18.24 4.42
C GLY A 182 -7.60 18.88 5.61
N TYR A 183 -8.00 18.09 6.61
CA TYR A 183 -8.69 18.53 7.81
C TYR A 183 -7.81 18.48 9.06
N ASN A 184 -8.18 19.24 10.09
CA ASN A 184 -7.60 19.15 11.42
C ASN A 184 -8.40 18.16 12.26
N GLU A 185 -7.77 17.12 12.79
CA GLU A 185 -8.43 16.02 13.49
C GLU A 185 -9.16 16.46 14.76
N SER A 186 -8.64 17.46 15.47
CA SER A 186 -9.19 17.93 16.74
C SER A 186 -10.59 18.54 16.59
N ASP A 187 -10.92 18.97 15.37
CA ASP A 187 -12.23 19.57 15.07
C ASP A 187 -13.33 18.50 15.01
N TYR A 188 -12.96 17.22 14.81
CA TYR A 188 -13.88 16.11 14.56
C TYR A 188 -13.86 15.04 15.64
N LEU A 189 -12.70 14.75 16.23
CA LEU A 189 -12.56 13.67 17.21
C LEU A 189 -11.72 14.13 18.40
N THR A 190 -12.29 14.00 19.60
CA THR A 190 -11.55 14.17 20.84
C THR A 190 -11.10 12.79 21.34
N ALA A 191 -9.85 12.70 21.76
CA ALA A 191 -9.26 11.46 22.26
C ALA A 191 -8.61 11.69 23.63
N SER A 192 -8.96 10.84 24.60
CA SER A 192 -8.36 10.80 25.94
C SER A 192 -7.97 9.36 26.25
N GLY A 193 -6.72 9.00 25.96
CA GLY A 193 -6.25 7.62 26.09
C GLY A 193 -6.93 6.71 25.07
N THR A 194 -7.75 5.76 25.54
CA THR A 194 -8.53 4.85 24.69
C THR A 194 -9.96 5.34 24.45
N ASP A 195 -10.36 6.45 25.08
CA ASP A 195 -11.71 6.99 24.94
C ASP A 195 -11.74 8.01 23.80
N TYR A 196 -12.59 7.71 22.82
CA TYR A 196 -12.79 8.53 21.63
C TYR A 196 -14.21 9.06 21.61
N GLN A 197 -14.37 10.36 21.42
CA GLN A 197 -15.68 11.02 21.39
C GLN A 197 -15.76 11.95 20.17
N PRO A 198 -16.69 11.69 19.22
CA PRO A 198 -16.96 12.60 18.12
C PRO A 198 -17.38 13.97 18.62
N THR A 199 -16.90 15.03 17.98
CA THR A 199 -17.44 16.38 18.16
C THR A 199 -18.75 16.54 17.39
N ALA A 200 -19.38 17.71 17.48
CA ALA A 200 -20.53 18.04 16.63
C ALA A 200 -20.21 18.05 15.12
N ALA A 201 -18.98 18.38 14.73
CA ALA A 201 -18.54 18.25 13.34
C ALA A 201 -18.22 16.79 12.99
N GLY A 202 -17.58 16.07 13.92
CA GLY A 202 -17.31 14.64 13.81
C GLY A 202 -18.57 13.80 13.59
N SER A 203 -19.68 14.16 14.23
CA SER A 203 -20.94 13.42 14.08
C SER A 203 -21.53 13.47 12.66
N GLN A 204 -21.01 14.36 11.81
CA GLN A 204 -21.46 14.53 10.42
C GLN A 204 -20.64 13.70 9.44
N VAL A 205 -19.41 13.29 9.77
CA VAL A 205 -18.52 12.64 8.80
C VAL A 205 -18.77 11.14 8.71
N THR A 206 -18.67 10.61 7.49
CA THR A 206 -19.04 9.23 7.15
C THR A 206 -18.35 8.21 8.05
N LEU A 207 -17.02 8.31 8.23
CA LEU A 207 -16.26 7.32 9.01
C LEU A 207 -16.76 7.24 10.46
N LEU A 208 -16.93 8.39 11.13
CA LEU A 208 -17.34 8.39 12.54
C LEU A 208 -18.79 7.92 12.68
N ARG A 209 -19.68 8.20 11.72
CA ARG A 209 -21.05 7.65 11.72
C ARG A 209 -21.08 6.13 11.57
N LEU A 210 -20.16 5.55 10.80
CA LEU A 210 -19.99 4.09 10.69
C LEU A 210 -19.38 3.49 11.97
N LEU A 211 -18.37 4.12 12.56
CA LEU A 211 -17.71 3.60 13.76
C LEU A 211 -18.61 3.69 15.00
N PHE A 212 -19.34 4.80 15.17
CA PHE A 212 -20.25 5.09 16.29
C PHE A 212 -21.73 4.92 15.91
N ASP A 213 -22.04 3.96 15.05
CA ASP A 213 -23.37 3.74 14.49
C ASP A 213 -24.49 3.55 15.53
N ASP A 214 -24.19 2.97 16.70
CA ASP A 214 -25.14 2.83 17.81
C ASP A 214 -25.65 4.18 18.35
N THR A 215 -24.92 5.27 18.11
CA THR A 215 -25.27 6.62 18.58
C THR A 215 -25.58 7.57 17.43
N LEU A 216 -24.81 7.51 16.34
CA LEU A 216 -24.90 8.44 15.22
C LEU A 216 -25.82 7.98 14.09
N HIS A 217 -26.12 6.67 14.03
CA HIS A 217 -27.07 6.04 13.11
C HIS A 217 -26.84 6.40 11.62
N PRO A 218 -25.94 5.72 10.90
CA PRO A 218 -25.67 6.03 9.50
C PRO A 218 -26.94 5.85 8.65
N ALA A 219 -27.22 6.81 7.77
CA ALA A 219 -28.51 6.91 7.08
C ALA A 219 -28.49 6.25 5.69
N LEU A 220 -27.33 6.24 5.04
CA LEU A 220 -27.12 5.73 3.68
C LEU A 220 -26.33 4.41 3.66
N PHE A 221 -26.31 3.72 4.80
CA PHE A 221 -25.59 2.47 5.00
C PHE A 221 -26.41 1.47 5.81
N THR A 222 -26.58 0.27 5.28
CA THR A 222 -27.22 -0.84 5.99
C THR A 222 -26.16 -1.76 6.59
N LYS A 223 -26.12 -1.90 7.92
CA LYS A 223 -25.22 -2.83 8.61
C LYS A 223 -25.59 -4.28 8.30
N LEU A 224 -24.62 -5.07 7.87
CA LEU A 224 -24.77 -6.49 7.54
C LEU A 224 -24.13 -7.43 8.56
N TYR A 225 -23.06 -6.95 9.22
CA TYR A 225 -22.29 -7.74 10.17
C TYR A 225 -21.56 -6.81 11.14
N ASP A 226 -21.43 -7.27 12.39
CA ASP A 226 -20.74 -6.60 13.48
C ASP A 226 -20.32 -7.64 14.53
N ASN A 227 -19.04 -7.72 14.84
CA ASN A 227 -18.52 -8.55 15.93
C ASN A 227 -17.84 -7.73 17.04
N GLY A 228 -18.10 -6.42 17.09
CA GLY A 228 -17.47 -5.48 18.02
C GLY A 228 -16.02 -5.15 17.68
N LYS A 229 -15.45 -5.71 16.61
CA LYS A 229 -14.09 -5.40 16.10
C LYS A 229 -14.12 -4.85 14.69
N GLY A 230 -14.87 -5.49 13.81
CA GLY A 230 -15.10 -5.00 12.45
C GLY A 230 -16.59 -4.96 12.14
N LYS A 231 -16.96 -4.03 11.26
CA LYS A 231 -18.33 -3.85 10.81
C LYS A 231 -18.37 -3.81 9.29
N ILE A 232 -19.40 -4.43 8.73
CA ILE A 232 -19.62 -4.49 7.28
C ILE A 232 -20.95 -3.80 6.98
N TYR A 233 -20.91 -2.86 6.05
CA TYR A 233 -22.09 -2.12 5.61
C TYR A 233 -22.29 -2.31 4.11
N ARG A 234 -23.55 -2.38 3.68
CA ARG A 234 -23.94 -2.16 2.30
C ARG A 234 -24.16 -0.66 2.10
N VAL A 235 -23.71 -0.12 0.98
CA VAL A 235 -24.00 1.26 0.57
C VAL A 235 -25.38 1.31 -0.06
N ASP A 236 -26.24 2.20 0.43
CA ASP A 236 -27.60 2.39 -0.10
C ASP A 236 -27.62 3.64 -0.99
N TYR A 237 -27.47 3.44 -2.30
CA TYR A 237 -27.56 4.53 -3.29
C TYR A 237 -29.03 4.91 -3.52
N PRO A 238 -29.38 6.20 -3.42
CA PRO A 238 -30.68 6.71 -3.87
C PRO A 238 -30.78 6.75 -5.39
#